data_AF-A0A0S8E0X9-F1
#
_entry.id   AF-A0A0S8E0X9-F1
#
_cell.length_a   1.000
_cell.length_b   1.000
_cell.length_c   1.000
_cell.angle_alpha   90.00
_cell.angle_beta   90.00
_cell.angle_gamma   90.00
#
_symmetry.space_group_name_H-M   'P 1'
#
loop_
_entity.id
_entity.type
_entity.pdbx_description
1 polymer ?
#
loop_
_entity_poly.entity_id
_entity_poly.type
_entity_poly.pdbx_seq_one_letter_code
_entity_poly.pdbx_strand_id
1 'polypeptide(L)'
;MDQWDFGRVRKVAKTSRNAKTWALAGIFKRINLGEDPKLLRNEAIQLSKNLNAEDIAAAEQTLIDEGYSGRVVRRLSARFSLMALQKNRRGDSMRRLPRSHILRKIKVEHDLIGCYVTDLNRVVDTIRNLHCLTDVSSEFRNLAHILGHLSAMKEHIDREEDVIFPYLRKSGWAKLCQSALDEHGEIRIDIDNLLALMTSFNNIGFDDFKGWLVTIVHRFSPTMRQHLSYENELLYPISLFAIDDANVWERMKALCDEMGYCGAGNPLY
;
A
#
# COMPACT_ATOMS: atom_id res chain seq x y z
N MET A 1 -56.43 7.48 -12.68
CA MET A 1 -55.68 6.51 -11.85
C MET A 1 -54.64 5.88 -12.75
N ASP A 2 -53.45 6.47 -12.78
CA ASP A 2 -52.34 5.99 -13.62
C ASP A 2 -51.78 4.69 -13.04
N GLN A 3 -51.96 3.59 -13.78
CA GLN A 3 -51.15 2.40 -13.60
C GLN A 3 -49.79 2.66 -14.25
N TRP A 4 -48.86 3.17 -13.45
CA TRP A 4 -47.45 3.29 -13.84
C TRP A 4 -46.88 1.90 -14.18
N ASP A 5 -46.35 1.74 -15.39
CA ASP A 5 -45.76 0.49 -15.91
C ASP A 5 -44.43 0.16 -15.20
N PHE A 6 -44.54 -0.44 -14.01
CA PHE A 6 -43.41 -0.89 -13.20
C PHE A 6 -42.49 -1.90 -13.91
N GLY A 7 -43.01 -2.64 -14.90
CA GLY A 7 -42.25 -3.67 -15.63
C GLY A 7 -41.23 -3.07 -16.59
N ARG A 8 -41.63 -2.06 -17.36
CA ARG A 8 -40.73 -1.35 -18.30
C ARG A 8 -39.66 -0.55 -17.57
N VAL A 9 -40.02 0.11 -16.46
CA VAL A 9 -39.07 0.87 -15.63
C VAL A 9 -37.99 -0.05 -15.03
N ARG A 10 -38.36 -1.23 -14.51
CA ARG A 10 -37.40 -2.20 -13.95
C ARG A 10 -36.44 -2.76 -15.01
N LYS A 11 -36.91 -3.02 -16.24
CA LYS A 11 -36.07 -3.52 -17.33
C LYS A 11 -35.03 -2.47 -17.77
N VAL A 12 -35.45 -1.22 -17.95
CA VAL A 12 -34.55 -0.11 -18.34
C VAL A 12 -33.51 0.17 -17.24
N ALA A 13 -33.92 0.17 -15.97
CA ALA A 13 -33.01 0.32 -14.84
C ALA A 13 -31.95 -0.79 -14.79
N LYS A 14 -32.36 -2.05 -15.03
CA LYS A 14 -31.44 -3.21 -15.09
C LYS A 14 -30.45 -3.09 -16.24
N THR A 15 -30.89 -2.69 -17.44
CA THR A 15 -30.02 -2.49 -18.60
C THR A 15 -29.04 -1.33 -18.39
N SER A 16 -29.49 -0.21 -17.84
CA SER A 16 -28.63 0.94 -17.54
C SER A 16 -27.57 0.62 -16.47
N ARG A 17 -27.96 -0.10 -15.41
CA ARG A 17 -27.04 -0.58 -14.37
C ARG A 17 -25.95 -1.48 -14.96
N ASN A 18 -26.34 -2.46 -15.78
CA ASN A 18 -25.38 -3.33 -16.46
C ASN A 18 -24.39 -2.52 -17.31
N ALA A 19 -24.85 -1.50 -18.05
CA ALA A 19 -23.96 -0.66 -18.86
C ALA A 19 -22.93 0.11 -18.01
N LYS A 20 -23.33 0.65 -16.85
CA LYS A 20 -22.42 1.34 -15.92
C LYS A 20 -21.38 0.39 -15.34
N THR A 21 -21.80 -0.80 -14.91
CA THR A 21 -20.93 -1.85 -14.39
C THR A 21 -19.85 -2.23 -15.41
N TRP A 22 -20.23 -2.49 -16.66
CA TRP A 22 -19.28 -2.82 -17.73
C TRP A 22 -18.34 -1.68 -18.07
N ALA A 23 -18.83 -0.44 -18.11
CA ALA A 23 -17.99 0.74 -18.35
C ALA A 23 -16.94 0.90 -17.24
N LEU A 24 -17.33 0.76 -15.98
CA LEU A 24 -16.42 0.87 -14.85
C LEU A 24 -15.39 -0.28 -14.82
N ALA A 25 -15.84 -1.52 -15.04
CA ALA A 25 -14.96 -2.67 -15.16
C ALA A 25 -13.94 -2.48 -16.30
N GLY A 26 -14.35 -1.88 -17.42
CA GLY A 26 -13.47 -1.49 -18.53
C GLY A 26 -12.40 -0.48 -18.10
N ILE A 27 -12.76 0.54 -17.33
CA ILE A 27 -11.80 1.51 -16.77
C ILE A 27 -10.82 0.80 -15.82
N PHE A 28 -11.27 -0.10 -14.94
CA PHE A 28 -10.38 -0.85 -14.05
C PHE A 28 -9.33 -1.65 -14.83
N LYS A 29 -9.72 -2.34 -15.89
CA LYS A 29 -8.80 -3.09 -16.75
C LYS A 29 -7.79 -2.18 -17.44
N ARG A 30 -8.22 -1.03 -17.93
CA ARG A 30 -7.34 -0.03 -18.56
C ARG A 30 -6.36 0.61 -17.59
N ILE A 31 -6.80 0.88 -16.36
CA ILE A 31 -5.91 1.27 -15.24
C ILE A 31 -4.86 0.17 -15.01
N ASN A 32 -5.28 -1.10 -14.98
CA ASN A 32 -4.39 -2.23 -14.77
C ASN A 32 -3.36 -2.41 -15.89
N LEU A 33 -3.73 -2.08 -17.14
CA LEU A 33 -2.84 -2.09 -18.30
C LEU A 33 -1.89 -0.89 -18.38
N GLY A 34 -1.97 0.05 -17.44
CA GLY A 34 -1.06 1.20 -17.38
C GLY A 34 -1.35 2.29 -18.41
N GLU A 35 -2.59 2.40 -18.88
CA GLU A 35 -2.99 3.47 -19.81
C GLU A 35 -2.80 4.88 -19.20
N ASP A 36 -2.60 5.89 -20.05
CA ASP A 36 -2.29 7.27 -19.64
C ASP A 36 -3.28 7.78 -18.58
N PRO A 37 -2.79 8.09 -17.35
CA PRO A 37 -3.62 8.61 -16.28
C PRO A 37 -4.39 9.88 -16.65
N LYS A 38 -3.89 10.70 -17.59
CA LYS A 38 -4.59 11.93 -18.02
C LYS A 38 -5.86 11.60 -18.79
N LEU A 39 -5.82 10.62 -19.68
CA LEU A 39 -6.98 10.19 -20.46
C LEU A 39 -8.02 9.55 -19.53
N LEU A 40 -7.58 8.59 -18.71
CA LEU A 40 -8.44 7.89 -17.76
C LEU A 40 -9.08 8.82 -16.73
N ARG A 41 -8.39 9.89 -16.33
CA ARG A 41 -8.92 10.86 -15.36
C ARG A 41 -10.21 11.52 -15.85
N ASN A 42 -10.25 11.97 -17.11
CA ASN A 42 -11.44 12.63 -17.65
C ASN A 42 -12.63 11.66 -17.69
N GLU A 43 -12.39 10.42 -18.10
CA GLU A 43 -13.41 9.38 -18.11
C GLU A 43 -13.89 9.01 -16.71
N ALA A 44 -12.99 8.86 -15.75
CA ALA A 44 -13.32 8.58 -14.35
C ALA A 44 -14.17 9.71 -13.74
N ILE A 45 -13.82 10.96 -14.02
CA ILE A 45 -14.59 12.15 -13.59
C ILE A 45 -16.00 12.12 -14.16
N GLN A 46 -16.18 11.81 -15.45
CA GLN A 46 -17.53 11.79 -16.04
C GLN A 46 -18.35 10.59 -15.55
N LEU A 47 -17.74 9.41 -15.48
CA LEU A 47 -18.43 8.20 -15.06
C LEU A 47 -18.87 8.30 -13.58
N SER A 48 -18.00 8.81 -12.70
CA SER A 48 -18.26 8.92 -11.26
C SER A 48 -19.49 9.75 -10.90
N LYS A 49 -19.88 10.74 -11.71
CA LYS A 49 -21.08 11.57 -11.49
C LYS A 49 -22.38 10.77 -11.41
N ASN A 50 -22.40 9.59 -12.04
CA ASN A 50 -23.59 8.77 -12.19
C ASN A 50 -23.47 7.39 -11.52
N LEU A 51 -22.39 7.13 -10.78
CA LEU A 51 -22.16 5.86 -10.09
C LEU A 51 -22.67 5.92 -8.64
N ASN A 52 -23.21 4.80 -8.18
CA ASN A 52 -23.44 4.55 -6.75
C ASN A 52 -22.53 3.42 -6.25
N ALA A 53 -22.57 3.16 -4.94
CA ALA A 53 -21.76 2.12 -4.31
C ALA A 53 -22.04 0.70 -4.86
N GLU A 54 -23.27 0.42 -5.27
CA GLU A 54 -23.63 -0.88 -5.83
C GLU A 54 -23.09 -1.09 -7.25
N ASP A 55 -23.02 -0.02 -8.06
CA ASP A 55 -22.41 -0.06 -9.39
C ASP A 55 -20.91 -0.38 -9.28
N ILE A 56 -20.22 0.22 -8.29
CA ILE A 56 -18.81 -0.04 -7.99
C ILE A 56 -18.63 -1.49 -7.53
N ALA A 57 -19.42 -1.95 -6.56
CA ALA A 57 -19.34 -3.32 -6.07
C ALA A 57 -19.61 -4.36 -7.18
N ALA A 58 -20.55 -4.10 -8.08
CA ALA A 58 -20.82 -4.97 -9.22
C ALA A 58 -19.64 -5.01 -10.21
N ALA A 59 -18.95 -3.89 -10.43
CA ALA A 59 -17.77 -3.85 -11.29
C ALA A 59 -16.57 -4.55 -10.63
N GLU A 60 -16.39 -4.36 -9.31
CA GLU A 60 -15.41 -5.11 -8.52
C GLU A 60 -15.64 -6.62 -8.64
N GLN A 61 -16.89 -7.08 -8.45
CA GLN A 61 -17.25 -8.50 -8.58
C GLN A 61 -17.00 -9.03 -9.99
N THR A 62 -17.31 -8.24 -11.03
CA THR A 62 -17.05 -8.62 -12.43
C THR A 62 -15.58 -8.96 -12.66
N LEU A 63 -14.65 -8.15 -12.10
CA LEU A 63 -13.22 -8.46 -12.23
C LEU A 63 -12.83 -9.70 -11.41
N ILE A 64 -13.41 -9.90 -10.22
CA ILE A 64 -13.15 -11.11 -9.42
C ILE A 64 -13.58 -12.37 -10.19
N ASP A 65 -14.77 -12.33 -10.80
CA ASP A 65 -15.31 -13.44 -11.60
C ASP A 65 -14.44 -13.74 -12.84
N GLU A 66 -13.74 -12.74 -13.37
CA GLU A 66 -12.76 -12.86 -14.46
C GLU A 66 -11.36 -13.32 -13.99
N GLY A 67 -11.17 -13.58 -12.70
CA GLY A 67 -9.94 -14.13 -12.13
C GLY A 67 -8.97 -13.11 -11.53
N TYR A 68 -9.33 -11.83 -11.44
CA TYR A 68 -8.52 -10.86 -10.70
C TYR A 68 -8.59 -11.13 -9.20
N SER A 69 -7.48 -10.99 -8.49
CA SER A 69 -7.48 -11.13 -7.04
C SER A 69 -8.23 -9.98 -6.37
N GLY A 70 -8.89 -10.24 -5.24
CA GLY A 70 -9.58 -9.21 -4.48
C GLY A 70 -8.67 -8.04 -4.08
N ARG A 71 -7.39 -8.28 -3.82
CA ARG A 71 -6.38 -7.24 -3.55
C ARG A 71 -6.18 -6.32 -4.75
N VAL A 72 -6.01 -6.88 -5.95
CA VAL A 72 -5.85 -6.09 -7.19
C VAL A 72 -7.10 -5.25 -7.44
N VAL A 73 -8.28 -5.86 -7.33
CA VAL A 73 -9.55 -5.16 -7.56
C VAL A 73 -9.74 -3.97 -6.60
N ARG A 74 -9.44 -4.14 -5.30
CA ARG A 74 -9.49 -3.02 -4.33
C ARG A 74 -8.56 -1.87 -4.71
N ARG A 75 -7.36 -2.17 -5.20
CA ARG A 75 -6.40 -1.15 -5.66
C ARG A 75 -6.89 -0.41 -6.91
N LEU A 76 -7.46 -1.14 -7.87
CA LEU A 76 -8.02 -0.53 -9.09
C LEU A 76 -9.21 0.39 -8.76
N SER A 77 -10.10 -0.08 -7.89
CA SER A 77 -11.25 0.70 -7.40
C SER A 77 -10.82 1.97 -6.65
N ALA A 78 -9.82 1.87 -5.79
CA ALA A 78 -9.24 3.04 -5.12
C ALA A 78 -8.55 4.00 -6.09
N ARG A 79 -7.81 3.49 -7.09
CA ARG A 79 -7.14 4.33 -8.09
C ARG A 79 -8.13 5.06 -8.99
N PHE A 80 -9.20 4.38 -9.41
CA PHE A 80 -10.35 5.02 -10.06
C PHE A 80 -10.93 6.13 -9.19
N SER A 81 -11.16 5.84 -7.90
CA SER A 81 -11.71 6.82 -6.96
C SER A 81 -10.81 8.04 -6.86
N LEU A 82 -9.49 7.86 -6.70
CA LEU A 82 -8.49 8.94 -6.71
C LEU A 82 -8.52 9.78 -8.00
N MET A 83 -8.65 9.14 -9.17
CA MET A 83 -8.78 9.84 -10.45
C MET A 83 -10.07 10.66 -10.52
N ALA A 84 -11.17 10.14 -9.98
CA ALA A 84 -12.48 10.78 -9.95
C ALA A 84 -12.59 11.95 -8.96
N LEU A 85 -11.66 12.10 -8.01
CA LEU A 85 -11.67 13.20 -7.05
C LEU A 85 -11.50 14.55 -7.77
N GLN A 86 -12.57 15.37 -7.76
CA GLN A 86 -12.65 16.67 -8.44
C GLN A 86 -12.16 17.87 -7.58
N LYS A 87 -11.30 17.67 -6.57
CA LYS A 87 -10.74 18.83 -5.85
C LYS A 87 -9.72 19.52 -6.76
N ASN A 88 -10.03 20.75 -7.15
CA ASN A 88 -9.16 21.70 -7.86
C ASN A 88 -7.98 22.17 -6.99
N ARG A 89 -7.34 21.27 -6.22
CA ARG A 89 -6.21 21.63 -5.38
C ARG A 89 -4.94 21.44 -6.19
N ARG A 90 -4.60 22.49 -6.94
CA ARG A 90 -3.26 22.74 -7.48
C ARG A 90 -2.22 22.92 -6.36
N GLY A 91 -2.34 22.22 -5.20
CA GLY A 91 -1.60 22.47 -3.96
C GLY A 91 -1.35 21.23 -3.08
N ASP A 92 -2.16 20.16 -3.19
CA ASP A 92 -2.10 18.99 -2.29
C ASP A 92 -1.19 17.87 -2.82
N SER A 93 -0.11 18.22 -3.52
CA SER A 93 0.91 17.22 -3.82
C SER A 93 1.79 17.02 -2.61
N MET A 94 2.12 15.77 -2.26
CA MET A 94 3.04 15.47 -1.15
C MET A 94 4.33 16.31 -1.21
N ARG A 95 4.78 16.70 -2.41
CA ARG A 95 5.96 17.55 -2.63
C ARG A 95 5.86 18.96 -2.04
N ARG A 96 4.65 19.50 -1.87
CA ARG A 96 4.40 20.86 -1.36
C ARG A 96 4.17 20.93 0.13
N LEU A 97 4.03 19.79 0.80
CA LEU A 97 3.85 19.73 2.25
C LEU A 97 5.12 20.21 2.96
N PRO A 98 4.99 20.93 4.09
CA PRO A 98 6.12 21.31 4.94
C PRO A 98 6.94 20.09 5.37
N ARG A 99 8.26 20.24 5.55
CA ARG A 99 9.15 19.13 5.99
C ARG A 99 8.70 18.49 7.31
N SER A 100 8.09 19.28 8.19
CA SER A 100 7.55 18.82 9.47
C SER A 100 6.26 18.01 9.35
N HIS A 101 5.61 18.00 8.18
CA HIS A 101 4.37 17.27 7.97
C HIS A 101 4.59 15.76 8.07
N ILE A 102 3.69 15.04 8.76
CA ILE A 102 3.78 13.59 8.99
C ILE A 102 4.05 12.79 7.70
N LEU A 103 3.26 13.01 6.65
CA LEU A 103 3.45 12.33 5.35
C LEU A 103 4.82 12.61 4.70
N ARG A 104 5.50 13.73 5.02
CA ARG A 104 6.88 13.97 4.56
C ARG A 104 7.88 13.12 5.31
N LYS A 105 7.68 12.93 6.62
CA LYS A 105 8.53 12.06 7.44
C LYS A 105 8.37 10.60 7.03
N ILE A 106 7.14 10.12 6.93
CA ILE A 106 6.79 8.79 6.39
C ILE A 106 7.43 8.55 5.02
N LYS A 107 7.35 9.54 4.10
CA LYS A 107 7.99 9.40 2.79
C LYS A 107 9.50 9.19 2.86
N VAL A 108 10.19 9.84 3.81
CA VAL A 108 11.62 9.65 4.07
C VAL A 108 11.88 8.24 4.62
N GLU A 109 11.04 7.76 5.53
CA GLU A 109 11.12 6.37 6.00
C GLU A 109 10.97 5.37 4.85
N HIS A 110 10.05 5.60 3.91
CA HIS A 110 9.89 4.74 2.73
C HIS A 110 11.15 4.72 1.86
N ASP A 111 11.82 5.87 1.71
CA ASP A 111 13.08 5.94 0.96
C ASP A 111 14.18 5.11 1.65
N LEU A 112 14.29 5.22 2.98
CA LEU A 112 15.24 4.43 3.78
C LEU A 112 14.93 2.93 3.74
N ILE A 113 13.67 2.54 3.93
CA ILE A 113 13.22 1.15 3.81
C ILE A 113 13.53 0.62 2.41
N GLY A 114 13.28 1.40 1.37
CA GLY A 114 13.62 1.04 0.00
C GLY A 114 15.12 0.79 -0.22
N CYS A 115 15.98 1.57 0.44
CA CYS A 115 17.42 1.33 0.47
C CYS A 115 17.75 0.01 1.19
N TYR A 116 17.21 -0.24 2.38
CA TYR A 116 17.44 -1.49 3.11
C TYR A 116 16.98 -2.73 2.36
N VAL A 117 15.83 -2.69 1.68
CA VAL A 117 15.39 -3.79 0.81
C VAL A 117 16.36 -4.01 -0.34
N THR A 118 16.93 -2.94 -0.90
CA THR A 118 17.93 -3.05 -1.98
C THR A 118 19.22 -3.69 -1.47
N ASP A 119 19.71 -3.26 -0.32
CA ASP A 119 20.89 -3.84 0.32
C ASP A 119 20.66 -5.28 0.76
N LEU A 120 19.46 -5.61 1.24
CA LEU A 120 19.06 -6.99 1.58
C LEU A 120 19.20 -7.91 0.37
N ASN A 121 18.66 -7.51 -0.77
CA ASN A 121 18.79 -8.31 -2.00
C ASN A 121 20.25 -8.51 -2.39
N ARG A 122 21.06 -7.46 -2.33
CA ARG A 122 22.49 -7.51 -2.66
C ARG A 122 23.27 -8.46 -1.74
N VAL A 123 23.05 -8.40 -0.43
CA VAL A 123 23.74 -9.29 0.53
C VAL A 123 23.28 -10.74 0.37
N VAL A 124 21.99 -10.99 0.11
CA VAL A 124 21.47 -12.34 -0.16
C VAL A 124 22.05 -12.90 -1.45
N ASP A 125 22.15 -12.11 -2.52
CA ASP A 125 22.78 -12.54 -3.77
C ASP A 125 24.26 -12.93 -3.57
N THR A 126 24.96 -12.20 -2.71
CA THR A 126 26.35 -12.55 -2.34
C THR A 126 26.38 -13.85 -1.56
N ILE A 127 25.58 -13.98 -0.49
CA ILE A 127 25.53 -15.17 0.37
C ILE A 127 25.15 -16.42 -0.44
N ARG A 128 24.22 -16.31 -1.40
CA ARG A 128 23.81 -17.43 -2.27
C ARG A 128 24.99 -18.07 -3.01
N ASN A 129 26.00 -17.28 -3.36
CA ASN A 129 27.16 -17.74 -4.11
C ASN A 129 28.33 -18.21 -3.22
N LEU A 130 28.19 -18.15 -1.89
CA LEU A 130 29.22 -18.61 -0.96
C LEU A 130 29.12 -20.13 -0.72
N HIS A 131 30.29 -20.72 -0.46
CA HIS A 131 30.43 -22.12 -0.03
C HIS A 131 30.39 -22.28 1.50
N CYS A 132 30.75 -21.25 2.24
CA CYS A 132 30.65 -21.20 3.70
C CYS A 132 30.34 -19.77 4.16
N LEU A 133 29.77 -19.66 5.35
CA LEU A 133 29.50 -18.41 6.05
C LEU A 133 29.70 -18.67 7.54
N THR A 134 30.23 -17.69 8.27
CA THR A 134 30.28 -17.71 9.74
C THR A 134 29.63 -16.45 10.29
N ASP A 135 29.32 -16.44 11.58
CA ASP A 135 28.71 -15.30 12.26
C ASP A 135 29.63 -14.06 12.34
N VAL A 136 30.94 -14.25 12.19
CA VAL A 136 31.94 -13.17 12.11
C VAL A 136 32.17 -12.65 10.69
N SER A 137 31.69 -13.35 9.66
CA SER A 137 31.77 -12.92 8.26
C SER A 137 31.14 -11.53 8.06
N SER A 138 31.71 -10.74 7.15
CA SER A 138 31.17 -9.41 6.81
C SER A 138 29.73 -9.48 6.31
N GLU A 139 29.41 -10.52 5.54
CA GLU A 139 28.10 -10.72 4.91
C GLU A 139 27.04 -11.04 5.96
N PHE A 140 27.36 -11.89 6.93
CA PHE A 140 26.44 -12.22 8.04
C PHE A 140 26.17 -11.02 8.92
N ARG A 141 27.22 -10.27 9.30
CA ARG A 141 27.06 -9.04 10.09
C ARG A 141 26.29 -7.95 9.33
N ASN A 142 26.53 -7.82 8.02
CA ASN A 142 25.78 -6.90 7.18
C ASN A 142 24.29 -7.30 7.09
N LEU A 143 24.00 -8.58 6.89
CA LEU A 143 22.64 -9.10 6.91
C LEU A 143 21.95 -8.83 8.26
N ALA A 144 22.62 -9.13 9.38
CA ALA A 144 22.10 -8.84 10.72
C ALA A 144 21.81 -7.35 10.92
N HIS A 145 22.70 -6.46 10.45
CA HIS A 145 22.51 -5.02 10.52
C HIS A 145 21.28 -4.54 9.73
N ILE A 146 21.13 -5.01 8.49
CA ILE A 146 19.98 -4.70 7.64
C ILE A 146 18.68 -5.18 8.28
N LEU A 147 18.66 -6.41 8.82
CA LEU A 147 17.48 -6.98 9.49
C LEU A 147 17.14 -6.23 10.77
N GLY A 148 18.12 -5.67 11.49
CA GLY A 148 17.87 -4.79 12.63
C GLY A 148 17.06 -3.55 12.23
N HIS A 149 17.44 -2.89 11.13
CA HIS A 149 16.69 -1.73 10.62
C HIS A 149 15.32 -2.10 10.08
N LEU A 150 15.21 -3.23 9.36
CA LEU A 150 13.91 -3.73 8.91
C LEU A 150 13.03 -4.17 10.08
N SER A 151 13.58 -4.62 11.21
CA SER A 151 12.78 -4.88 12.42
C SER A 151 12.23 -3.59 13.02
N ALA A 152 13.07 -2.55 13.12
CA ALA A 152 12.68 -1.24 13.63
C ALA A 152 11.59 -0.56 12.77
N MET A 153 11.44 -0.95 11.50
CA MET A 153 10.35 -0.44 10.67
C MET A 153 8.96 -0.86 11.16
N LYS A 154 8.81 -1.86 12.04
CA LYS A 154 7.50 -2.23 12.58
C LYS A 154 6.81 -1.05 13.28
N GLU A 155 7.59 -0.16 13.89
CA GLU A 155 7.07 1.08 14.49
C GLU A 155 6.44 2.02 13.44
N HIS A 156 6.95 2.00 12.20
CA HIS A 156 6.34 2.73 11.08
C HIS A 156 4.95 2.19 10.76
N ILE A 157 4.84 0.88 10.68
CA ILE A 157 3.57 0.21 10.46
C ILE A 157 2.57 0.57 11.58
N ASP A 158 3.03 0.56 12.84
CA ASP A 158 2.19 0.91 13.99
C ASP A 158 1.67 2.36 13.88
N ARG A 159 2.52 3.32 13.48
CA ARG A 159 2.08 4.72 13.25
C ARG A 159 0.97 4.80 12.21
N GLU A 160 1.08 4.05 11.13
CA GLU A 160 0.04 4.06 10.09
C GLU A 160 -1.26 3.46 10.58
N GLU A 161 -1.19 2.29 11.22
CA GLU A 161 -2.34 1.51 11.66
C GLU A 161 -3.11 2.19 12.80
N ASP A 162 -2.38 2.78 13.75
CA ASP A 162 -2.91 3.35 14.98
C ASP A 162 -3.22 4.85 14.88
N VAL A 163 -2.53 5.58 14.00
CA VAL A 163 -2.69 7.04 13.88
C VAL A 163 -3.42 7.43 12.59
N ILE A 164 -2.97 6.96 11.43
CA ILE A 164 -3.51 7.44 10.13
C ILE A 164 -4.77 6.69 9.73
N PHE A 165 -4.74 5.35 9.77
CA PHE A 165 -5.85 4.51 9.30
C PHE A 165 -7.18 4.76 10.04
N PRO A 166 -7.24 5.09 11.34
CA PRO A 166 -8.50 5.41 11.99
C PRO A 166 -9.24 6.58 11.33
N TYR A 167 -8.53 7.61 10.85
CA TYR A 167 -9.16 8.74 10.16
C TYR A 167 -9.65 8.34 8.77
N LEU A 168 -8.85 7.58 8.02
CA LEU A 168 -9.25 7.07 6.70
C LEU A 168 -10.47 6.15 6.78
N ARG A 169 -10.50 5.24 7.76
CA ARG A 169 -11.65 4.36 8.01
C ARG A 169 -12.92 5.16 8.29
N LYS A 170 -12.83 6.18 9.16
CA LYS A 170 -13.95 7.10 9.47
C LYS A 170 -14.43 7.87 8.24
N SER A 171 -13.53 8.22 7.33
CA SER A 171 -13.83 8.91 6.07
C SER A 171 -14.27 7.97 4.92
N GLY A 172 -14.62 6.71 5.21
CA GLY A 172 -15.16 5.76 4.23
C GLY A 172 -14.12 4.98 3.43
N TRP A 173 -12.84 5.09 3.76
CA TRP A 173 -11.73 4.43 3.05
C TRP A 173 -11.27 3.12 3.71
N ALA A 174 -12.16 2.42 4.42
CA ALA A 174 -11.79 1.20 5.15
C ALA A 174 -11.23 0.08 4.26
N LYS A 175 -11.75 -0.10 3.04
CA LYS A 175 -11.23 -1.08 2.06
C LYS A 175 -9.78 -0.78 1.63
N LEU A 176 -9.41 0.51 1.61
CA LEU A 176 -8.04 0.95 1.30
C LEU A 176 -7.12 0.51 2.44
N CYS A 177 -7.44 0.89 3.68
CA CYS A 177 -6.68 0.49 4.87
C CYS A 177 -6.58 -1.03 5.02
N GLN A 178 -7.64 -1.77 4.74
CA GLN A 178 -7.61 -3.23 4.84
C GLN A 178 -6.57 -3.85 3.89
N SER A 179 -6.38 -3.28 2.69
CA SER A 179 -5.38 -3.79 1.77
C SER A 179 -3.95 -3.56 2.27
N ALA A 180 -3.69 -2.44 2.95
CA ALA A 180 -2.41 -2.19 3.63
C ALA A 180 -2.23 -3.13 4.83
N LEU A 181 -3.25 -3.30 5.69
CA LEU A 181 -3.23 -4.19 6.85
C LEU A 181 -2.89 -5.64 6.48
N ASP A 182 -3.49 -6.16 5.41
CA ASP A 182 -3.20 -7.50 4.91
C ASP A 182 -1.70 -7.65 4.55
N GLU A 183 -1.12 -6.61 3.93
CA GLU A 183 0.30 -6.56 3.54
C GLU A 183 1.23 -6.38 4.73
N HIS A 184 0.85 -5.53 5.69
CA HIS A 184 1.57 -5.35 6.94
C HIS A 184 1.72 -6.68 7.70
N GLY A 185 0.67 -7.51 7.71
CA GLY A 185 0.73 -8.84 8.28
C GLY A 185 1.78 -9.72 7.60
N GLU A 186 1.76 -9.80 6.27
CA GLU A 186 2.74 -10.55 5.46
C GLU A 186 4.17 -10.06 5.71
N ILE A 187 4.36 -8.74 5.71
CA ILE A 187 5.63 -8.06 5.94
C ILE A 187 6.19 -8.37 7.34
N ARG A 188 5.36 -8.25 8.38
CA ARG A 188 5.77 -8.53 9.77
C ARG A 188 6.20 -10.00 9.91
N ILE A 189 5.43 -10.93 9.34
CA ILE A 189 5.75 -12.37 9.33
C ILE A 189 7.09 -12.63 8.65
N ASP A 190 7.33 -12.03 7.48
CA ASP A 190 8.59 -12.22 6.76
C ASP A 190 9.80 -11.65 7.52
N ILE A 191 9.65 -10.49 8.17
CA ILE A 191 10.69 -9.93 9.06
C ILE A 191 10.98 -10.90 10.22
N ASP A 192 9.94 -11.42 10.88
CA ASP A 192 10.11 -12.36 12.00
C ASP A 192 10.76 -13.67 11.57
N ASN A 193 10.39 -14.18 10.40
CA ASN A 193 11.03 -15.38 9.82
C ASN A 193 12.52 -15.15 9.53
N LEU A 194 12.89 -13.97 9.01
CA LEU A 194 14.31 -13.63 8.77
C LEU A 194 15.10 -13.53 10.09
N LEU A 195 14.52 -12.91 11.12
CA LEU A 195 15.16 -12.81 12.44
C LEU A 195 15.30 -14.18 13.13
N ALA A 196 14.28 -15.03 13.02
CA ALA A 196 14.32 -16.40 13.52
C ALA A 196 15.37 -17.25 12.79
N LEU A 197 15.50 -17.06 11.47
CA LEU A 197 16.52 -17.73 10.66
C LEU A 197 17.94 -17.32 11.10
N MET A 198 18.17 -16.03 11.37
CA MET A 198 19.45 -15.55 11.91
C MET A 198 19.78 -16.17 13.27
N THR A 199 18.78 -16.28 14.15
CA THR A 199 18.95 -16.90 15.48
C THR A 199 19.27 -18.39 15.38
N SER A 200 18.75 -19.05 14.35
CA SER A 200 18.95 -20.48 14.10
C SER A 200 20.22 -20.80 13.30
N PHE A 201 21.00 -19.80 12.88
CA PHE A 201 22.11 -19.95 11.95
C PHE A 201 23.11 -21.04 12.35
N ASN A 202 23.51 -21.08 13.62
CA ASN A 202 24.47 -22.07 14.14
C ASN A 202 23.86 -23.47 14.38
N ASN A 203 22.54 -23.62 14.22
CA ASN A 203 21.80 -24.85 14.49
C ASN A 203 21.32 -25.56 13.21
N ILE A 204 21.54 -24.98 12.04
CA ILE A 204 21.11 -25.54 10.75
C ILE A 204 22.28 -25.60 9.76
N GLY A 205 22.18 -26.45 8.74
CA GLY A 205 23.17 -26.52 7.67
C GLY A 205 23.22 -25.21 6.87
N PHE A 206 24.41 -24.82 6.40
CA PHE A 206 24.55 -23.58 5.63
C PHE A 206 23.75 -23.57 4.32
N ASP A 207 23.63 -24.70 3.64
CA ASP A 207 22.80 -24.81 2.44
C ASP A 207 21.30 -24.64 2.75
N ASP A 208 20.82 -25.18 3.87
CA ASP A 208 19.45 -24.94 4.33
C ASP A 208 19.24 -23.46 4.68
N PHE A 209 20.17 -22.85 5.41
CA PHE A 209 20.13 -21.43 5.73
C PHE A 209 20.01 -20.58 4.46
N LYS A 210 20.87 -20.84 3.45
CA LYS A 210 20.81 -20.16 2.15
C LYS A 210 19.46 -20.35 1.47
N GLY A 211 18.94 -21.58 1.44
CA GLY A 211 17.65 -21.90 0.83
C GLY A 211 16.49 -21.13 1.46
N TRP A 212 16.42 -21.11 2.79
CA TRP A 212 15.40 -20.36 3.52
C TRP A 212 15.55 -18.86 3.35
N LEU A 213 16.78 -18.33 3.45
CA LEU A 213 17.06 -16.91 3.29
C LEU A 213 16.60 -16.39 1.93
N VAL A 214 16.98 -17.09 0.84
CA VAL A 214 16.57 -16.74 -0.52
C VAL A 214 15.06 -16.82 -0.67
N THR A 215 14.43 -17.87 -0.15
CA THR A 215 12.97 -18.06 -0.24
C THR A 215 12.20 -16.92 0.44
N ILE A 216 12.60 -16.54 1.67
CA ILE A 216 11.92 -15.48 2.40
C ILE A 216 12.17 -14.13 1.72
N VAL A 217 13.41 -13.80 1.33
CA VAL A 217 13.73 -12.51 0.69
C VAL A 217 13.08 -12.36 -0.69
N HIS A 218 12.94 -13.44 -1.45
CA HIS A 218 12.24 -13.43 -2.74
C HIS A 218 10.74 -13.13 -2.61
N ARG A 219 10.12 -13.49 -1.48
CA ARG A 219 8.74 -13.10 -1.16
C ARG A 219 8.67 -11.68 -0.58
N PHE A 220 9.51 -11.39 0.41
CA PHE A 220 9.49 -10.13 1.15
C PHE A 220 9.77 -8.91 0.26
N SER A 221 10.82 -8.97 -0.56
CA SER A 221 11.30 -7.82 -1.33
C SER A 221 10.27 -7.23 -2.30
N PRO A 222 9.62 -8.03 -3.18
CA PRO A 222 8.59 -7.49 -4.06
C PRO A 222 7.36 -7.01 -3.27
N THR A 223 6.93 -7.73 -2.24
CA THR A 223 5.80 -7.33 -1.38
C THR A 223 6.05 -5.96 -0.76
N MET A 224 7.23 -5.77 -0.14
CA MET A 224 7.62 -4.50 0.47
C MET A 224 7.65 -3.36 -0.56
N ARG A 225 8.30 -3.55 -1.71
CA ARG A 225 8.35 -2.49 -2.76
C ARG A 225 6.97 -2.12 -3.28
N GLN A 226 6.12 -3.11 -3.51
CA GLN A 226 4.76 -2.89 -3.97
C GLN A 226 3.93 -2.15 -2.93
N HIS A 227 4.08 -2.52 -1.66
CA HIS A 227 3.42 -1.91 -0.52
C HIS A 227 3.80 -0.43 -0.38
N LEU A 228 5.10 -0.11 -0.35
CA LEU A 228 5.59 1.28 -0.30
C LEU A 228 5.10 2.13 -1.50
N SER A 229 5.02 1.53 -2.71
CA SER A 229 4.47 2.22 -3.90
C SER A 229 2.97 2.45 -3.76
N TYR A 230 2.22 1.45 -3.30
CA TYR A 230 0.79 1.55 -3.06
C TYR A 230 0.47 2.69 -2.09
N GLU A 231 1.23 2.83 -1.01
CA GLU A 231 0.98 3.89 -0.04
C GLU A 231 1.34 5.27 -0.57
N ASN A 232 2.53 5.39 -1.17
CA ASN A 232 3.02 6.64 -1.74
C ASN A 232 2.15 7.17 -2.88
N GLU A 233 1.63 6.29 -3.74
CA GLU A 233 0.91 6.68 -4.95
C GLU A 233 -0.60 6.71 -4.78
N LEU A 234 -1.13 6.02 -3.77
CA LEU A 234 -2.57 5.86 -3.61
C LEU A 234 -3.04 6.20 -2.19
N LEU A 235 -2.50 5.55 -1.15
CA LEU A 235 -2.99 5.73 0.22
C LEU A 235 -2.81 7.17 0.72
N TYR A 236 -1.61 7.74 0.62
CA TYR A 236 -1.34 9.08 1.12
C TYR A 236 -1.97 10.19 0.26
N PRO A 237 -2.00 10.10 -1.08
CA PRO A 237 -2.78 11.03 -1.89
C PRO A 237 -4.27 11.03 -1.53
N ILE A 238 -4.86 9.86 -1.27
CA ILE A 238 -6.24 9.77 -0.77
C ILE A 238 -6.35 10.36 0.64
N SER A 239 -5.35 10.15 1.49
CA SER A 239 -5.33 10.71 2.85
C SER A 239 -5.37 12.22 2.87
N LEU A 240 -4.57 12.87 2.02
CA LEU A 240 -4.58 14.32 1.84
C LEU A 240 -5.93 14.84 1.36
N PHE A 241 -6.63 14.07 0.53
CA PHE A 241 -7.97 14.44 0.10
C PHE A 241 -9.01 14.26 1.21
N ALA A 242 -8.95 13.12 1.92
CA ALA A 242 -9.94 12.70 2.90
C ALA A 242 -9.84 13.43 4.24
N ILE A 243 -8.67 14.00 4.55
CA ILE A 243 -8.39 14.73 5.80
C ILE A 243 -8.02 16.17 5.43
N ASP A 244 -8.98 17.08 5.52
CA ASP A 244 -8.81 18.48 5.13
C ASP A 244 -8.63 19.47 6.30
N ASP A 245 -8.82 19.01 7.55
CA ASP A 245 -8.58 19.79 8.76
C ASP A 245 -7.10 19.75 9.17
N ALA A 246 -6.44 20.91 9.15
CA ALA A 246 -5.05 21.07 9.58
C ALA A 246 -4.83 20.67 11.04
N ASN A 247 -5.81 20.87 11.93
CA ASN A 247 -5.69 20.48 13.33
C ASN A 247 -5.67 18.95 13.51
N VAL A 248 -6.32 18.20 12.60
CA VAL A 248 -6.23 16.73 12.58
C VAL A 248 -4.81 16.31 12.24
N TRP A 249 -4.19 16.95 11.24
CA TRP A 249 -2.80 16.71 10.86
C TRP A 249 -1.82 17.03 11.99
N GLU A 250 -2.00 18.13 12.71
CA GLU A 250 -1.15 18.47 13.86
C GLU A 250 -1.29 17.47 15.02
N ARG A 251 -2.51 16.98 15.31
CA ARG A 251 -2.70 15.92 16.31
C ARG A 251 -2.04 14.61 15.92
N MET A 252 -2.20 14.19 14.65
CA MET A 252 -1.53 12.98 14.15
C MET A 252 -0.01 13.12 14.21
N LYS A 253 0.51 14.31 13.87
CA LYS A 253 1.94 14.59 13.99
C LYS A 253 2.42 14.45 15.43
N ALA A 254 1.72 15.01 16.41
CA ALA A 254 2.10 14.91 17.83
C ALA A 254 2.17 13.45 18.29
N LEU A 255 1.15 12.63 17.98
CA LEU A 255 1.14 11.20 18.31
C LEU A 255 2.29 10.45 17.64
N CYS A 256 2.55 10.71 16.36
CA CYS A 256 3.67 10.06 15.67
C CYS A 256 5.04 10.52 16.17
N ASP A 257 5.18 11.78 16.57
CA ASP A 257 6.41 12.28 17.20
C ASP A 257 6.67 11.58 18.55
N GLU A 258 5.62 11.29 19.33
CA GLU A 258 5.72 10.50 20.58
C GLU A 258 6.11 9.04 20.34
N MET A 259 5.63 8.44 19.25
CA MET A 259 5.98 7.07 18.85
C MET A 259 7.41 6.95 18.29
N GLY A 260 8.00 8.05 17.79
CA GLY A 260 9.31 8.05 17.13
C GLY A 260 9.23 7.74 15.63
N TYR A 261 10.39 7.70 14.96
CA TYR A 261 10.54 7.43 13.52
C TYR A 261 11.70 6.47 13.27
N CYS A 262 11.54 5.52 12.34
CA CYS A 262 12.57 4.55 12.01
C CYS A 262 13.71 5.20 11.20
N GLY A 263 14.95 4.79 11.46
CA GLY A 263 16.14 5.31 10.77
C GLY A 263 16.61 6.70 11.20
N ALA A 264 15.83 7.41 12.01
CA ALA A 264 16.32 8.57 12.75
C ALA A 264 16.73 8.09 14.15
N GLY A 265 18.04 8.01 14.40
CA GLY A 265 18.50 8.18 15.77
C GLY A 265 17.83 9.45 16.29
N ASN A 266 17.06 9.30 17.36
CA ASN A 266 16.24 10.32 18.01
C ASN A 266 16.76 11.74 17.72
N PRO A 267 16.12 12.56 16.87
CA PRO A 267 16.54 13.94 16.69
C PRO A 267 16.02 14.72 17.89
N LEU A 268 16.59 14.44 19.05
CA LEU A 268 16.73 15.46 20.07
C LEU A 268 17.78 16.43 19.51
N TYR A 269 17.38 17.71 19.49
CA TYR A 269 18.05 18.92 19.01
C TYR A 269 17.70 19.38 17.58
#